data_AF-A0A965KXH2-F1
#
_entry.id   AF-A0A965KXH2-F1
#
_cell.length_a   1.000
_cell.length_b   1.000
_cell.length_c   1.000
_cell.angle_alpha   90.00
_cell.angle_beta   90.00
_cell.angle_gamma   90.00
#
_symmetry.space_group_name_H-M   'P 1'
#
loop_
_entity.id
_entity.type
_entity.pdbx_description
1 polymer ?
#
loop_
_entity_poly.entity_id
_entity_poly.type
_entity_poly.pdbx_seq_one_letter_code
_entity_poly.pdbx_strand_id
1 'polypeptide(L)'
;MRSILQRCKAPAMKGKQVCKFHGGLSTGPRTEIGRQRCAEAKTVHGRETRRGRIEQSIAMHRLRAIEELGHALGIFNGSKTPGRKPQKN
;
A
#
# COMPACT_ATOMS: atom_id res chain seq x y z
N MET A 1 3.87 -16.89 -20.27
CA MET A 1 2.56 -16.70 -20.94
C MET A 1 1.54 -17.58 -20.24
N ARG A 2 0.53 -17.01 -19.57
CA ARG A 2 -0.63 -17.78 -19.06
C ARG A 2 -1.58 -18.00 -20.24
N SER A 3 -1.67 -19.20 -20.79
CA SER A 3 -2.78 -19.54 -21.69
C SER A 3 -4.05 -19.61 -20.85
N ILE A 4 -4.82 -18.51 -20.82
CA ILE A 4 -6.05 -18.41 -20.04
C ILE A 4 -7.08 -19.47 -20.45
N LEU A 5 -6.99 -20.04 -21.66
CA LEU A 5 -7.95 -21.01 -22.18
C LEU A 5 -7.65 -22.49 -21.90
N GLN A 6 -6.45 -22.84 -21.41
CA GLN A 6 -6.10 -24.23 -21.08
C GLN A 6 -5.23 -24.27 -19.82
N ARG A 7 -5.76 -24.89 -18.75
CA ARG A 7 -4.99 -25.13 -17.52
C ARG A 7 -3.94 -26.20 -17.79
N CYS A 8 -2.70 -25.94 -17.37
CA CYS A 8 -1.63 -26.91 -17.44
C CYS A 8 -2.04 -28.21 -16.70
N LYS A 9 -1.89 -29.37 -17.36
CA LYS A 9 -2.23 -30.69 -16.80
C LYS A 9 -1.21 -31.23 -15.79
N ALA A 10 -0.03 -30.61 -15.68
CA ALA A 10 0.99 -31.02 -14.73
C ALA A 10 0.51 -30.75 -13.28
N PRO A 11 0.87 -31.62 -12.31
CA PRO A 11 0.42 -31.46 -10.93
C PRO A 11 0.90 -30.14 -10.33
N ALA A 12 0.03 -29.53 -9.52
CA ALA A 12 0.36 -28.33 -8.77
C ALA A 12 1.41 -28.65 -7.69
N MET A 13 2.30 -27.70 -7.42
CA MET A 13 3.25 -27.81 -6.30
C MET A 13 2.50 -27.69 -4.97
N LYS A 14 2.96 -28.39 -3.92
CA LYS A 14 2.37 -28.33 -2.57
C LYS A 14 2.24 -26.87 -2.11
N GLY A 15 1.02 -26.44 -1.75
CA GLY A 15 0.73 -25.08 -1.28
C GLY A 15 0.67 -23.99 -2.37
N LYS A 16 0.68 -24.34 -3.66
CA LYS A 16 0.59 -23.38 -4.78
C LYS A 16 -0.46 -23.82 -5.80
N GLN A 17 -1.03 -22.86 -6.55
CA GLN A 17 -2.02 -23.12 -7.59
C GLN A 17 -1.43 -23.45 -8.97
N VAL A 18 -0.10 -23.50 -9.08
CA VAL A 18 0.63 -23.68 -10.35
C VAL A 18 1.67 -24.78 -10.25
N CYS A 19 1.95 -25.44 -11.37
CA CYS A 19 2.98 -26.48 -11.45
C CYS A 19 4.40 -25.90 -11.49
N LYS A 20 5.42 -26.76 -11.36
CA LYS A 20 6.84 -26.35 -11.33
C LYS A 20 7.26 -25.49 -12.53
N PHE A 21 6.76 -25.80 -13.72
CA PHE A 21 7.09 -25.10 -14.97
C PHE A 21 6.34 -23.77 -15.14
N HIS A 22 5.18 -23.62 -14.49
CA HIS A 22 4.33 -22.42 -14.63
C HIS A 22 4.44 -21.49 -13.41
N GLY A 23 5.65 -21.37 -12.86
CA GLY A 23 5.96 -20.47 -11.75
C GLY A 23 5.88 -21.08 -10.35
N GLY A 24 5.61 -22.39 -10.24
CA GLY A 24 5.61 -23.09 -8.95
C GLY A 24 6.96 -23.05 -8.23
N LEU A 25 8.07 -22.90 -8.96
CA LEU A 25 9.41 -22.72 -8.39
C LEU A 25 9.80 -21.25 -8.18
N SER A 26 9.01 -20.29 -8.66
CA SER A 26 9.29 -18.88 -8.44
C SER A 26 9.12 -18.53 -6.96
N THR A 27 10.14 -17.92 -6.37
CA THR A 27 10.16 -17.46 -4.98
C THR A 27 10.06 -15.94 -4.84
N GLY A 28 10.04 -15.21 -5.96
CA GLY A 28 10.22 -13.77 -5.96
C GLY A 28 11.60 -13.32 -5.46
N PRO A 29 11.82 -12.01 -5.31
CA PRO A 29 13.08 -11.46 -4.80
C PRO A 29 13.26 -11.82 -3.32
N ARG A 30 14.34 -12.54 -2.99
CA ARG A 30 14.69 -12.93 -1.61
C ARG A 30 15.42 -11.83 -0.85
N THR A 31 16.15 -10.97 -1.54
CA THR A 31 16.94 -9.89 -0.95
C THR A 31 16.12 -8.62 -0.77
N GLU A 32 16.50 -7.78 0.20
CA GLU A 32 15.85 -6.49 0.42
C GLU A 32 15.99 -5.57 -0.78
N ILE A 33 17.19 -5.51 -1.37
CA ILE A 33 17.46 -4.75 -2.60
C ILE A 33 16.55 -5.23 -3.75
N GLY A 34 16.36 -6.55 -3.90
CA GLY A 34 15.48 -7.10 -4.92
C GLY A 34 14.02 -6.72 -4.69
N ARG A 35 13.56 -6.72 -3.44
CA ARG A 35 12.22 -6.25 -3.09
C ARG A 35 12.05 -4.77 -3.39
N GLN A 36 13.05 -3.96 -3.05
CA GLN A 36 13.04 -2.52 -3.29
C GLN A 36 12.98 -2.21 -4.79
N ARG A 37 13.79 -2.86 -5.63
CA ARG A 37 13.72 -2.71 -7.10
C ARG A 37 12.34 -3.07 -7.66
N CYS A 38 11.74 -4.16 -7.19
CA CYS A 38 10.39 -4.53 -7.60
C CYS A 38 9.33 -3.52 -7.11
N ALA A 39 9.54 -2.88 -5.96
CA ALA A 39 8.65 -1.85 -5.44
C ALA A 39 8.79 -0.54 -6.25
N GLU A 40 10.00 -0.14 -6.58
CA GLU A 40 10.30 1.04 -7.42
C GLU A 40 9.74 0.89 -8.84
N ALA A 41 9.84 -0.31 -9.42
CA ALA A 41 9.27 -0.60 -10.73
C ALA A 41 7.73 -0.63 -10.74
N LYS A 42 7.08 -0.83 -9.59
CA LYS A 42 5.63 -0.86 -9.47
C LYS A 42 5.08 0.54 -9.24
N THR A 43 4.96 1.31 -10.33
CA THR A 43 4.22 2.58 -10.34
C THR A 43 2.86 2.38 -11.03
N VAL A 44 1.76 2.60 -10.30
CA VAL A 44 0.40 2.58 -10.89
C VAL A 44 0.06 3.97 -11.45
N HIS A 45 0.26 5.00 -10.63
CA HIS A 45 0.26 6.41 -11.01
C HIS A 45 1.41 7.11 -10.29
N GLY A 46 2.06 8.10 -10.90
CA GLY A 46 3.26 8.75 -10.32
C GLY A 46 3.07 9.36 -8.92
N ARG A 47 1.83 9.64 -8.52
CA ARG A 47 1.47 10.17 -7.19
C ARG A 47 1.17 9.10 -6.15
N GLU A 48 0.83 7.88 -6.58
CA GLU A 48 0.41 6.76 -5.71
C GLU A 48 1.59 5.83 -5.39
N THR A 49 2.63 6.40 -4.80
CA THR A 49 3.79 5.66 -4.31
C THR A 49 3.66 5.38 -2.81
N ARG A 50 4.37 4.37 -2.28
CA ARG A 50 4.39 4.11 -0.82
C ARG A 50 4.87 5.33 -0.03
N ARG A 51 5.89 6.02 -0.54
CA ARG A 51 6.41 7.27 0.03
C ARG A 51 5.33 8.36 -0.01
N GLY A 52 4.69 8.57 -1.15
CA GLY A 52 3.63 9.57 -1.30
C GLY A 52 2.45 9.34 -0.35
N ARG A 53 2.03 8.08 -0.15
CA ARG A 53 0.99 7.73 0.83
C ARG A 53 1.39 8.07 2.27
N ILE A 54 2.65 7.84 2.64
CA ILE A 54 3.16 8.20 3.98
C ILE A 54 3.19 9.72 4.15
N GLU A 55 3.72 10.45 3.16
CA GLU A 55 3.79 11.91 3.18
C GLU A 55 2.39 12.53 3.31
N GLN A 56 1.42 12.05 2.53
CA GLN A 56 0.03 12.48 2.62
C GLN A 56 -0.56 12.16 3.99
N SER A 57 -0.31 10.96 4.54
CA SER A 57 -0.80 10.60 5.87
C SER A 57 -0.26 11.52 6.96
N ILE A 58 1.02 11.90 6.88
CA ILE A 58 1.64 12.84 7.83
C ILE A 58 1.05 14.24 7.67
N ALA A 59 0.92 14.73 6.44
CA ALA A 59 0.34 16.04 6.15
C ALA A 59 -1.10 16.12 6.66
N MET A 60 -1.92 15.10 6.40
CA MET A 60 -3.28 15.01 6.91
C MET A 60 -3.32 15.01 8.44
N HIS A 61 -2.42 14.25 9.10
CA HIS A 61 -2.34 14.24 10.56
C HIS A 61 -2.04 15.63 11.14
N ARG A 62 -1.10 16.37 10.52
CA ARG A 62 -0.78 17.76 10.91
C ARG A 62 -1.97 18.69 10.76
N LEU A 63 -2.69 18.61 9.64
CA LEU A 63 -3.89 19.42 9.42
C LEU A 63 -4.96 19.16 10.48
N ARG A 64 -5.16 17.90 10.88
CA ARG A 64 -6.11 17.54 11.95
C ARG A 64 -5.67 18.06 13.32
N ALA A 65 -4.37 18.05 13.62
CA ALA A 65 -3.86 18.62 14.86
C ALA A 65 -4.12 20.14 14.92
N ILE A 66 -3.90 20.86 13.82
CA ILE A 66 -4.17 22.31 13.73
C ILE A 66 -5.67 22.58 13.89
N GLU A 67 -6.51 21.80 13.22
CA GLU A 67 -7.97 21.89 13.37
C GLU A 67 -8.41 21.69 14.83
N GLU A 68 -7.88 20.68 15.51
CA GLU A 68 -8.17 20.41 16.93
C GLU A 68 -7.80 21.62 17.80
N LEU A 69 -6.63 22.22 17.59
CA LEU A 69 -6.17 23.41 18.30
C LEU A 69 -7.04 24.63 17.99
N GLY A 70 -7.39 24.86 16.73
CA GLY A 70 -8.23 26.00 16.34
C GLY A 70 -9.63 25.93 16.93
N HIS A 71 -10.20 24.73 17.09
CA HIS A 71 -11.44 24.56 17.84
C HIS A 71 -11.25 24.75 19.35
N ALA A 72 -10.15 24.25 19.92
CA ALA A 72 -9.86 24.44 21.35
C ALA A 72 -9.67 25.91 21.73
N LEU A 73 -9.10 26.72 20.81
CA LEU A 73 -8.91 28.16 20.96
C LEU A 73 -10.13 28.99 20.56
N GLY A 74 -11.21 28.38 20.06
CA GLY A 74 -12.41 29.10 19.61
C GLY A 74 -12.22 29.93 18.34
N ILE A 75 -11.17 29.67 17.55
CA ILE A 75 -10.92 30.32 16.26
C ILE A 75 -11.83 29.70 15.18
N PHE A 76 -12.09 28.41 15.28
CA PHE A 76 -12.96 27.67 14.35
C PHE A 76 -14.34 27.38 14.95
N ASN A 77 -15.38 27.86 14.26
CA ASN A 77 -16.77 27.81 14.74
C ASN A 77 -17.65 26.79 13.99
N GLY A 78 -17.07 26.02 13.07
CA GLY A 78 -17.77 25.04 12.24
C GLY A 78 -17.72 23.60 12.77
N SER A 79 -18.23 22.66 11.98
CA SER A 79 -18.08 21.23 12.25
C SER A 79 -16.66 20.76 11.97
N LYS A 80 -16.17 19.83 12.81
CA LYS A 80 -14.88 19.17 12.60
C LYS A 80 -14.91 18.34 11.31
N THR A 81 -13.82 18.34 10.55
CA THR A 81 -13.70 17.50 9.36
C THR A 81 -13.88 16.02 9.72
N PRO A 82 -14.62 15.23 8.92
CA PRO A 82 -14.84 13.81 9.21
C PRO A 82 -13.54 13.00 9.20
N GLY A 83 -13.44 11.97 10.03
CA GLY A 83 -12.29 11.03 10.03
C GLY A 83 -11.65 10.81 11.41
N ARG A 84 -10.57 10.02 11.42
CA ARG A 84 -9.83 9.68 12.65
C ARG A 84 -9.05 10.90 13.15
N LYS A 85 -9.40 11.37 14.34
CA LYS A 85 -8.72 12.48 15.03
C LYS A 85 -7.36 12.03 15.60
N PRO A 86 -6.39 12.95 15.75
CA PRO A 86 -5.13 12.64 16.41
C PRO A 86 -5.39 12.13 17.84
N GLN A 87 -4.61 11.14 18.28
CA GLN A 87 -4.70 10.66 19.66
C GLN A 87 -4.13 11.74 20.58
N LYS A 88 -4.84 12.03 21.68
CA LYS A 88 -4.31 12.86 22.75
C LYS A 88 -3.30 12.00 23.52
N ASN A 89 -2.01 12.31 23.37
CA ASN A 89 -1.01 11.82 24.32
C ASN A 89 -1.08 12.66 25.59
#